data_AF-A0A4V1TUG2-F1
#
_entry.id   AF-A0A4V1TUG2-F1
#
_cell.length_a   1.000
_cell.length_b   1.000
_cell.length_c   1.000
_cell.angle_alpha   90.00
_cell.angle_beta   90.00
_cell.angle_gamma   90.00
#
_symmetry.space_group_name_H-M   'P 1'
#
loop_
_entity.id
_entity.type
_entity.pdbx_description
1 polymer ?
#
loop_
_entity_poly.entity_id
_entity_poly.type
_entity_poly.pdbx_seq_one_letter_code
_entity_poly.pdbx_strand_id
1 'polypeptide(L)' 'MSAFQTEKVLTVHHWTDQLFSFTTTRDTAFRFVNGQFTMIGLPVNGKPLLRAYSIASANHEEMLEFFSIKVPEGPLT' A
#
# COMPACT_ATOMS: atom_id res chain seq x y z
N MET A 1 7.26 -14.93 -13.56
CA MET A 1 6.26 -14.29 -12.66
C MET A 1 6.85 -12.99 -12.15
N SER A 2 6.10 -11.90 -12.19
CA SER A 2 6.51 -10.64 -11.54
C SER A 2 6.48 -10.83 -10.03
N ALA A 3 7.43 -10.26 -9.29
CA ALA A 3 7.45 -10.32 -7.82
C ALA A 3 6.36 -9.43 -7.16
N PHE A 4 5.67 -8.61 -7.95
CA PHE A 4 4.69 -7.63 -7.49
C PHE A 4 3.42 -7.66 -8.37
N GLN A 5 2.27 -7.48 -7.73
CA GLN A 5 0.99 -7.21 -8.38
C GLN A 5 0.77 -5.71 -8.49
N THR A 6 0.20 -5.26 -9.61
CA THR A 6 -0.19 -3.86 -9.80
C THR A 6 -1.64 -3.69 -9.38
N GLU A 7 -1.88 -2.94 -8.30
CA GLU A 7 -3.22 -2.66 -7.79
C GLU A 7 -3.64 -1.22 -8.11
N LYS A 8 -4.95 -0.98 -8.21
CA LYS A 8 -5.53 0.33 -8.48
C LYS A 8 -5.93 1.00 -7.16
N VAL A 9 -5.52 2.24 -6.94
CA VAL A 9 -6.02 3.08 -5.83
C VAL A 9 -7.52 3.36 -6.03
N LEU A 10 -8.30 3.11 -4.99
CA LEU A 10 -9.76 3.27 -4.99
C LEU A 10 -10.18 4.51 -4.21
N THR A 11 -9.61 4.72 -3.03
CA THR A 11 -9.88 5.89 -2.19
C THR A 11 -8.60 6.44 -1.58
N VAL A 12 -8.62 7.73 -1.26
CA VAL A 12 -7.54 8.41 -0.54
C VAL A 12 -8.18 9.35 0.47
N HIS A 13 -7.72 9.29 1.71
CA HIS A 13 -8.17 10.14 2.80
C HIS A 13 -6.97 10.76 3.51
N HIS A 14 -6.91 12.09 3.55
CA HIS A 14 -5.87 12.82 4.29
C HIS A 14 -6.38 13.18 5.68
N TRP A 15 -5.77 12.58 6.71
CA TRP A 15 -6.12 12.84 8.10
C TRP A 15 -5.48 14.15 8.59
N THR A 16 -4.22 14.38 8.21
CA THR A 16 -3.44 15.58 8.56
C THR A 16 -2.48 15.94 7.42
N ASP A 17 -1.68 16.99 7.60
CA ASP A 17 -0.60 17.34 6.68
C ASP A 17 0.50 16.26 6.60
N GLN A 18 0.58 15.36 7.59
CA GLN A 18 1.59 14.31 7.66
C GLN A 18 1.04 12.89 7.56
N LEU A 19 -0.28 12.69 7.57
CA LEU A 19 -0.88 11.35 7.66
C LEU A 19 -2.02 11.19 6.65
N PHE A 20 -2.06 10.05 5.97
CA PHE A 20 -3.14 9.69 5.04
C PHE A 20 -3.35 8.17 4.98
N SER A 21 -4.58 7.78 4.68
CA SER A 21 -4.91 6.39 4.32
C SER A 21 -5.30 6.33 2.84
N PHE A 22 -5.11 5.16 2.24
CA PHE A 22 -5.66 4.86 0.93
C PHE A 22 -6.04 3.40 0.83
N THR A 23 -7.05 3.12 0.01
CA THR A 23 -7.45 1.75 -0.32
C THR A 23 -7.09 1.39 -1.74
N THR A 24 -6.83 0.11 -2.00
CA THR A 24 -6.58 -0.42 -3.34
C THR A 24 -7.46 -1.62 -3.64
N THR A 25 -7.51 -1.99 -4.92
CA THR A 25 -7.93 -3.35 -5.28
C THR A 25 -7.05 -4.40 -4.60
N ARG A 26 -7.56 -5.62 -4.53
CA ARG A 26 -6.87 -6.77 -3.96
C ARG A 26 -6.94 -7.94 -4.93
N ASP A 27 -5.80 -8.45 -5.36
CA ASP A 27 -5.72 -9.72 -6.07
C ASP A 27 -6.35 -10.86 -5.24
N THR A 28 -7.19 -11.67 -5.88
CA THR A 28 -7.94 -12.73 -5.19
C THR A 28 -7.06 -13.85 -4.65
N ALA A 29 -5.82 -14.00 -5.15
CA ALA A 29 -4.81 -14.92 -4.64
C ALA A 29 -3.96 -14.31 -3.50
N PHE A 30 -4.07 -13.00 -3.24
CA PHE A 30 -3.33 -12.35 -2.15
C PHE A 30 -3.91 -12.72 -0.78
N ARG A 31 -3.18 -13.53 -0.02
CA ARG A 31 -3.54 -14.03 1.32
C ARG A 31 -2.55 -13.51 2.36
N PHE A 32 -3.07 -13.10 3.51
CA PHE A 32 -2.26 -12.63 4.64
C PHE A 32 -2.96 -12.92 5.97
N VAL A 33 -2.19 -12.86 7.06
CA VAL A 33 -2.69 -12.92 8.44
C VAL A 33 -2.77 -11.50 8.98
N ASN A 34 -3.85 -11.17 9.69
CA ASN A 34 -4.05 -9.83 10.26
C ASN A 34 -2.84 -9.42 11.13
N GLY A 35 -2.32 -8.21 10.90
CA GLY A 35 -1.11 -7.70 11.55
C GLY A 35 0.20 -7.94 10.77
N GLN A 36 0.17 -8.65 9.64
CA GLN A 36 1.33 -8.75 8.74
C GLN A 36 1.56 -7.46 7.94
N PHE A 37 2.75 -7.37 7.35
CA PHE A 37 3.14 -6.34 6.41
C PHE A 37 3.47 -6.95 5.04
N THR A 38 3.42 -6.12 4.00
CA THR A 38 3.90 -6.44 2.65
C THR A 38 4.75 -5.30 2.09
N MET A 39 5.43 -5.54 0.97
CA MET A 39 6.13 -4.49 0.24
C MET A 39 5.18 -3.82 -0.73
N ILE A 40 5.02 -2.51 -0.59
CA ILE A 40 4.29 -1.67 -1.56
C ILE A 40 5.22 -0.60 -2.14
N GLY A 41 4.85 -0.03 -3.28
CA GLY A 41 5.64 1.03 -3.87
C GLY A 41 5.18 1.47 -5.24
N LEU A 42 6.00 2.27 -5.89
CA LEU A 42 5.72 2.85 -7.21
C LEU A 42 6.88 2.57 -8.18
N PRO A 43 6.59 2.44 -9.49
CA PRO A 43 7.64 2.42 -10.50
C PRO A 43 8.26 3.82 -10.64
N VAL A 44 9.55 3.94 -10.35
CA VAL A 44 10.33 5.18 -10.51
C VAL A 44 11.52 4.88 -11.43
N ASN A 45 11.64 5.60 -12.55
CA ASN A 45 12.68 5.38 -13.55
C ASN A 45 12.79 3.92 -14.03
N GLY A 46 11.64 3.24 -14.19
CA GLY A 46 11.56 1.85 -14.63
C GLY A 46 11.94 0.81 -13.57
N LYS A 47 12.20 1.22 -12.31
CA LYS A 47 12.51 0.32 -11.19
C LYS A 47 11.49 0.48 -10.06
N PRO A 48 11.15 -0.60 -9.33
CA PRO A 48 10.23 -0.49 -8.21
C PRO A 48 10.92 0.19 -7.02
N LEU A 49 10.37 1.30 -6.55
CA LEU A 49 10.75 1.92 -5.28
C LEU A 49 9.80 1.44 -4.19
N LEU A 50 10.30 0.57 -3.31
CA LEU A 50 9.47 -0.19 -2.37
C LEU A 50 9.75 0.18 -0.92
N ARG A 51 8.73 0.06 -0.07
CA ARG A 51 8.84 0.10 1.40
C ARG A 51 7.90 -0.93 2.02
N ALA A 52 8.24 -1.36 3.22
CA ALA A 52 7.39 -2.25 4.01
C ALA A 52 6.22 -1.46 4.60
N TYR A 53 5.01 -1.96 4.43
CA TYR A 53 3.78 -1.40 4.97
C TYR A 53 2.93 -2.47 5.62
N SER A 54 2.44 -2.18 6.83
CA SER A 54 1.42 -3.00 7.47
C SER A 54 0.13 -2.94 6.65
N ILE A 55 -0.55 -4.08 6.53
CA ILE A 55 -1.86 -4.13 5.88
C ILE A 55 -2.89 -3.72 6.93
N ALA A 56 -3.56 -2.59 6.71
CA ALA A 56 -4.49 -1.99 7.66
C ALA A 56 -5.93 -2.52 7.53
N SER A 57 -6.27 -3.19 6.42
CA SER A 57 -7.54 -3.91 6.29
C SER A 57 -7.45 -5.34 6.84
N ALA A 58 -8.60 -5.91 7.20
CA ALA A 58 -8.69 -7.31 7.61
C ALA A 58 -8.58 -8.26 6.41
N ASN A 59 -8.03 -9.46 6.64
CA ASN A 59 -7.75 -10.43 5.59
C ASN A 59 -8.98 -11.02 4.86
N HIS A 60 -10.19 -10.76 5.35
CA HIS A 60 -11.45 -11.13 4.72
C HIS A 60 -12.08 -9.99 3.90
N GLU A 61 -11.51 -8.79 3.95
CA GLU A 61 -12.01 -7.64 3.18
C GLU A 61 -11.59 -7.72 1.71
N GLU A 62 -12.44 -7.20 0.81
CA GLU A 62 -12.19 -7.22 -0.63
C GLU A 62 -11.14 -6.21 -1.10
N MET A 63 -10.77 -5.26 -0.23
CA MET A 63 -9.80 -4.21 -0.52
C MET A 63 -8.60 -4.29 0.43
N LEU A 64 -7.47 -3.79 -0.03
CA LEU A 64 -6.34 -3.51 0.85
C LEU A 64 -6.43 -2.07 1.33
N GLU A 65 -6.19 -1.84 2.62
CA GLU A 65 -6.00 -0.50 3.16
C GLU A 65 -4.57 -0.35 3.68
N PHE A 66 -4.01 0.85 3.46
CA PHE A 66 -2.72 1.24 4.00
C PHE A 66 -2.84 2.60 4.68
N PHE A 67 -2.19 2.72 5.82
CA PHE A 67 -2.00 3.99 6.53
C PHE A 67 -0.55 4.42 6.38
N SER A 68 -0.35 5.65 5.92
CA SER A 68 0.95 6.17 5.52
C SER A 68 1.24 7.52 6.15
N ILE A 69 2.51 7.71 6.49
CA ILE A 69 3.09 9.01 6.76
C ILE A 69 3.36 9.76 5.44
N LYS A 70 3.48 11.08 5.50
CA LYS A 70 4.04 11.96 4.46
C LYS A 70 5.33 12.56 5.00
N VAL A 71 6.45 12.26 4.37
CA VAL A 71 7.77 12.72 4.83
C VAL A 71 8.29 13.71 3.79
N PRO A 72 8.54 14.98 4.13
CA PRO A 72 9.21 15.88 3.20
C PRO A 72 10.52 15.26 2.70
N GLU A 73 10.70 15.20 1.38
CA GLU A 73 11.85 14.55 0.72
C GLU A 73 11.97 13.03 0.95
N GLY A 74 10.92 12.40 1.48
CA GLY A 74 10.81 10.95 1.55
C GLY A 74 10.83 10.36 0.14
N PRO A 75 11.68 9.37 -0.17
CA PRO A 75 11.77 8.84 -1.52
C PRO A 75 10.43 8.30 -2.06
N LEU A 76 9.57 7.79 -1.16
CA LEU A 76 8.26 7.23 -1.50
C LEU A 76 7.07 8.07 -1.01
N THR A 77 7.19 8.74 0.13
CA THR A 77 6.08 9.32 0.92
C THR A 77 6.31 10.77 1.25
#